data_AF-A0A3L7Q0H7-F1
#
_entry.id   AF-A0A3L7Q0H7-F1
#
_cell.length_a   1.000
_cell.length_b   1.000
_cell.length_c   1.000
_cell.angle_alpha   90.00
_cell.angle_beta   90.00
_cell.angle_gamma   90.00
#
_symmetry.space_group_name_H-M   'P 1'
#
loop_
_entity.id
_entity.type
_entity.pdbx_description
1 polymer ?
#
loop_
_entity_poly.entity_id
_entity_poly.type
_entity_poly.pdbx_seq_one_letter_code
_entity_poly.pdbx_strand_id
1 'polypeptide(L)'
;MRRWLAAIALLTGACSGGTPDANDRPEFGAGAPAPVAAPLDGIQRPGLLTMRWTVPEEGFVLDQTLATMEPCPDLSPIDHERLARSGLVVVRIPIDELQHAVDILGGSYSDVRTWHEQAIGWRDCVAETASVKRVLVDGGITQLDGRDVRLLVRGWAIPTHDGAVVHVEFTPAEAPERRGSVPLGTTVETAEDAVREFRRAGASWMLRRGFIDLVTSCAPSAVGGTGPTTDLPLSIGEVLFAPDLGTADSAPQALPRRTLLLLVPSLPPQLFPEAAPVASGSIAPSTP
;
A
#
# COMPACT_ATOMS: atom_id res chain seq x y z
N MET A 1 57.68 5.20 -0.03
CA MET A 1 57.79 6.63 0.38
C MET A 1 58.05 7.50 -0.84
N ARG A 2 57.03 8.19 -1.36
CA ARG A 2 57.18 9.34 -2.27
C ARG A 2 55.96 10.23 -2.07
N ARG A 3 56.21 11.40 -1.48
CA ARG A 3 55.26 12.46 -1.18
C ARG A 3 55.00 13.26 -2.46
N TRP A 4 53.74 13.58 -2.75
CA TRP A 4 53.38 14.71 -3.62
C TRP A 4 52.51 15.66 -2.80
N LEU A 5 52.99 16.89 -2.70
CA LEU A 5 52.38 18.04 -2.05
C LEU A 5 51.77 18.94 -3.15
N ALA A 6 50.54 19.37 -2.88
CA ALA A 6 49.90 20.65 -3.19
C ALA A 6 49.88 21.20 -4.63
N ALA A 7 48.65 21.43 -5.11
CA ALA A 7 48.28 22.70 -5.74
C ALA A 7 46.89 23.11 -5.24
N ILE A 8 46.88 24.08 -4.34
CA ILE A 8 45.68 24.82 -3.89
C ILE A 8 45.41 25.88 -4.95
N ALA A 9 44.26 25.80 -5.62
CA ALA A 9 43.76 26.88 -6.47
C ALA A 9 42.93 27.84 -5.60
N LEU A 10 43.52 28.98 -5.28
CA LEU A 10 42.84 30.18 -4.80
C LEU A 10 42.10 30.81 -5.98
N LEU A 11 40.76 30.85 -5.92
CA LEU A 11 39.95 31.77 -6.71
C LEU A 11 39.31 32.77 -5.75
N THR A 12 39.93 33.94 -5.66
CA THR A 12 39.34 35.17 -5.13
C THR A 12 38.46 35.78 -6.22
N GLY A 13 37.15 35.76 -6.01
CA GLY A 13 36.15 36.39 -6.87
C GLY A 13 35.21 37.26 -6.05
N ALA A 14 35.48 38.58 -6.13
CA ALA A 14 34.61 39.74 -5.86
C ALA A 14 33.37 39.58 -4.96
N CYS A 15 33.41 40.29 -3.82
CA CYS A 15 32.24 40.70 -3.06
C CYS A 15 31.32 41.59 -3.90
N SER A 16 30.09 41.17 -4.15
CA SER A 16 28.96 42.08 -4.33
C SER A 16 27.97 41.81 -3.20
N GLY A 17 27.76 42.80 -2.35
CA GLY A 17 26.78 42.74 -1.26
C GLY A 17 25.37 42.61 -1.82
N GLY A 18 24.79 41.44 -1.62
CA GLY A 18 23.35 41.19 -1.68
C GLY A 18 22.93 40.72 -0.29
N THR A 19 22.02 41.46 0.33
CA THR A 19 21.27 41.05 1.53
C THR A 19 20.75 39.61 1.39
N PRO A 20 20.85 38.75 2.42
CA PRO A 20 20.28 37.41 2.36
C PRO A 20 18.76 37.54 2.32
N ASP A 21 18.17 37.28 1.16
CA ASP A 21 16.72 37.14 1.04
C ASP A 21 16.32 35.81 1.70
N ALA A 22 15.38 35.87 2.63
CA ALA A 22 14.98 34.76 3.49
C ALA A 22 14.11 33.70 2.78
N ASN A 23 14.30 33.51 1.46
CA ASN A 23 13.40 32.75 0.60
C ASN A 23 14.08 31.70 -0.31
N ASP A 24 15.35 31.38 -0.13
CA ASP A 24 15.97 30.22 -0.81
C ASP A 24 15.52 28.90 -0.15
N ARG A 25 14.26 28.54 -0.38
CA ARG A 25 13.73 27.18 -0.21
C ARG A 25 13.98 26.44 -1.54
N PRO A 26 14.53 25.22 -1.53
CA PRO A 26 14.68 24.45 -2.76
C PRO A 26 13.29 24.28 -3.41
N GLU A 27 13.15 24.76 -4.64
CA GLU A 27 11.98 24.51 -5.48
C GLU A 27 11.95 23.00 -5.80
N PHE A 28 11.20 22.25 -4.99
CA PHE A 28 10.60 21.01 -5.47
C PHE A 28 9.65 21.41 -6.60
N GLY A 29 9.90 20.89 -7.81
CA GLY A 29 9.12 21.22 -9.00
C GLY A 29 7.63 21.15 -8.70
N ALA A 30 6.98 22.32 -8.66
CA ALA A 30 5.54 22.48 -8.48
C ALA A 30 4.78 22.13 -9.76
N GLY A 31 5.09 20.97 -10.35
CA GLY A 31 4.19 20.35 -11.29
C GLY A 31 2.98 19.90 -10.49
N ALA A 32 1.81 20.45 -10.79
CA ALA A 32 0.55 19.89 -10.28
C ALA A 32 0.58 18.38 -10.55
N PRO A 33 0.19 17.52 -9.58
CA PRO A 33 0.12 16.09 -9.81
C PRO A 33 -0.74 15.86 -11.06
N ALA A 34 -0.23 15.08 -12.01
CA ALA A 34 -1.00 14.73 -13.19
C ALA A 34 -2.32 14.09 -12.72
N PRO A 35 -3.47 14.40 -13.37
CA PRO A 35 -4.73 13.79 -13.00
C PRO A 35 -4.59 12.27 -13.03
N VAL A 36 -5.09 11.60 -12.00
CA VAL A 36 -5.01 10.15 -11.89
C VAL A 36 -5.84 9.55 -13.03
N ALA A 37 -5.17 8.90 -13.99
CA ALA A 37 -5.87 8.07 -14.98
C ALA A 37 -6.71 7.04 -14.23
N ALA A 38 -7.99 6.94 -14.58
CA ALA A 38 -8.95 6.19 -13.77
C ALA A 38 -8.44 4.76 -13.57
N PRO A 39 -8.46 4.23 -12.33
CA PRO A 39 -7.80 2.95 -12.02
C PRO A 39 -8.15 1.82 -12.99
N LEU A 40 -9.40 1.80 -13.46
CA LEU A 40 -9.97 0.74 -14.30
C LEU A 40 -9.94 1.03 -15.81
N ASP A 41 -9.24 2.06 -16.29
CA ASP A 41 -9.23 2.41 -17.71
C ASP A 41 -8.90 1.20 -18.60
N GLY A 42 -9.85 0.84 -19.48
CA GLY A 42 -9.73 -0.30 -20.41
C GLY A 42 -10.04 -1.69 -19.84
N ILE A 43 -10.27 -1.84 -18.52
CA ILE A 43 -10.55 -3.14 -17.90
C ILE A 43 -12.06 -3.38 -17.85
N GLN A 44 -12.54 -4.29 -18.70
CA GLN A 44 -13.97 -4.65 -18.83
C GLN A 44 -14.29 -6.08 -18.33
N ARG A 45 -13.33 -6.74 -17.67
CA ARG A 45 -13.47 -8.13 -17.20
C ARG A 45 -13.45 -8.18 -15.67
N PRO A 46 -14.22 -9.08 -15.03
CA PRO A 46 -14.23 -9.19 -13.59
C PRO A 46 -12.85 -9.58 -13.04
N GLY A 47 -12.42 -8.99 -11.92
CA GLY A 47 -11.16 -9.36 -11.29
C GLY A 47 -10.54 -8.30 -10.40
N LEU A 48 -9.29 -8.54 -10.02
CA LEU A 48 -8.53 -7.68 -9.11
C LEU A 48 -7.43 -6.91 -9.85
N LEU A 49 -7.44 -5.59 -9.69
CA LEU A 49 -6.31 -4.72 -10.03
C LEU A 49 -5.60 -4.31 -8.74
N THR A 50 -4.27 -4.36 -8.74
CA THR A 50 -3.46 -3.75 -7.69
C THR A 50 -2.67 -2.57 -8.25
N MET A 51 -2.57 -1.48 -7.49
CA MET A 51 -1.73 -0.33 -7.82
C MET A 51 -0.85 0.05 -6.62
N ARG A 52 0.43 0.32 -6.87
CA ARG A 52 1.36 0.83 -5.84
C ARG A 52 1.44 2.36 -5.91
N TRP A 53 0.99 3.01 -4.85
CA TRP A 53 1.09 4.46 -4.69
C TRP A 53 2.13 4.78 -3.63
N THR A 54 3.17 5.54 -3.98
CA THR A 54 4.22 5.90 -3.04
C THR A 54 4.07 7.36 -2.62
N VAL A 55 3.95 7.57 -1.32
CA VAL A 55 3.79 8.89 -0.69
C VAL A 55 5.01 9.23 0.16
N PRO A 56 5.34 10.53 0.31
CA PRO A 56 6.33 10.95 1.29
C PRO A 56 5.92 10.51 2.70
N GLU A 57 6.88 10.01 3.47
CA GLU A 57 6.72 9.66 4.87
C GLU A 57 6.82 10.95 5.73
N GLU A 58 5.86 11.86 5.54
CA GLU A 58 5.61 12.95 6.49
C GLU A 58 4.65 12.40 7.56
N GLY A 59 5.18 11.52 8.43
CA GLY A 59 4.41 10.55 9.23
C GLY A 59 3.16 11.11 9.95
N PHE A 60 3.17 12.38 10.38
CA PHE A 60 2.00 12.99 11.00
C PHE A 60 0.80 13.15 10.03
N VAL A 61 1.04 13.60 8.80
CA VAL A 61 -0.04 13.85 7.83
C VAL A 61 -0.65 12.54 7.37
N LEU A 62 0.20 11.56 7.01
CA LEU A 62 -0.28 10.28 6.51
C LEU A 62 -1.09 9.52 7.58
N ASP A 63 -0.55 9.39 8.78
CA ASP A 63 -1.23 8.65 9.85
C ASP A 63 -2.52 9.38 10.28
N GLN A 64 -2.54 10.72 10.29
CA GLN A 64 -3.75 11.50 10.58
C GLN A 64 -4.80 11.31 9.48
N THR A 65 -4.42 11.39 8.21
CA THR A 65 -5.33 11.16 7.08
C THR A 65 -5.89 9.75 7.11
N LEU A 66 -5.05 8.72 7.30
CA LEU A 66 -5.51 7.34 7.45
C LEU A 66 -6.48 7.16 8.63
N ALA A 67 -6.24 7.85 9.75
CA ALA A 67 -7.13 7.83 10.91
C ALA A 67 -8.49 8.50 10.67
N THR A 68 -8.61 9.39 9.68
CA THR A 68 -9.89 9.98 9.27
C THR A 68 -10.66 9.14 8.25
N MET A 69 -9.99 8.19 7.60
CA MET A 69 -10.62 7.30 6.62
C MET A 69 -11.41 6.20 7.33
N GLU A 70 -12.44 5.69 6.64
CA GLU A 70 -13.26 4.61 7.16
C GLU A 70 -12.45 3.31 7.22
N PRO A 71 -12.36 2.63 8.39
CA PRO A 71 -11.85 1.27 8.46
C PRO A 71 -12.65 0.37 7.52
N CYS A 72 -12.00 -0.56 6.80
CA CYS A 72 -12.72 -1.40 5.85
C CYS A 72 -13.88 -2.16 6.53
N PRO A 73 -15.15 -1.93 6.13
CA PRO A 73 -16.32 -2.45 6.83
C PRO A 73 -16.56 -3.94 6.56
N ASP A 74 -16.00 -4.49 5.47
CA ASP A 74 -16.10 -5.91 5.13
C ASP A 74 -15.03 -6.77 5.85
N LEU A 75 -14.09 -6.14 6.59
CA LEU A 75 -13.15 -6.84 7.47
C LEU A 75 -13.75 -7.05 8.87
N SER A 76 -13.56 -8.25 9.42
CA SER A 76 -14.00 -8.53 10.79
C SER A 76 -13.17 -7.74 11.82
N PRO A 77 -13.72 -7.39 13.00
CA PRO A 77 -12.94 -6.74 14.05
C PRO A 77 -11.69 -7.53 14.47
N ILE A 78 -11.78 -8.86 14.47
CA ILE A 78 -10.66 -9.76 14.79
C ILE A 78 -9.55 -9.64 13.75
N ASP A 79 -9.89 -9.53 12.47
CA ASP A 79 -8.90 -9.37 11.41
C ASP A 79 -8.29 -7.97 11.44
N HIS A 80 -9.07 -6.91 11.73
CA HIS A 80 -8.53 -5.57 11.98
C HIS A 80 -7.47 -5.57 13.09
N GLU A 81 -7.78 -6.18 14.24
CA GLU A 81 -6.82 -6.28 15.36
C GLU A 81 -5.58 -7.09 14.98
N ARG A 82 -5.74 -8.20 14.26
CA ARG A 82 -4.63 -9.05 13.80
C ARG A 82 -3.70 -8.32 12.83
N LEU A 83 -4.27 -7.60 11.88
CA LEU A 83 -3.50 -6.77 10.95
C LEU A 83 -2.76 -5.66 11.71
N ALA A 84 -3.44 -4.98 12.66
CA ALA A 84 -2.82 -3.94 13.47
C ALA A 84 -1.65 -4.46 14.34
N ARG A 85 -1.72 -5.70 14.86
CA ARG A 85 -0.58 -6.36 15.56
C ARG A 85 0.58 -6.70 14.64
N SER A 86 0.33 -6.74 13.33
CA SER A 86 1.33 -6.96 12.28
C SER A 86 1.79 -5.63 11.64
N GLY A 87 1.37 -4.49 12.19
CA GLY A 87 1.67 -3.16 11.67
C GLY A 87 1.02 -2.88 10.32
N LEU A 88 -0.14 -3.48 10.05
CA LEU A 88 -0.91 -3.30 8.83
C LEU A 88 -2.26 -2.66 9.14
N VAL A 89 -2.72 -1.81 8.23
CA VAL A 89 -4.05 -1.23 8.26
C VAL A 89 -4.71 -1.35 6.89
N VAL A 90 -6.03 -1.54 6.90
CA VAL A 90 -6.87 -1.54 5.70
C VAL A 90 -7.98 -0.52 5.87
N VAL A 91 -7.98 0.48 4.99
CA VAL A 91 -9.01 1.52 4.93
C VAL A 91 -9.75 1.46 3.61
N ARG A 92 -10.99 1.92 3.60
CA ARG A 92 -11.80 1.99 2.39
C ARG A 92 -11.98 3.45 1.98
N ILE A 93 -11.87 3.70 0.69
CA ILE A 93 -12.18 5.00 0.09
C ILE A 93 -13.15 4.83 -1.08
N PRO A 94 -14.13 5.74 -1.26
CA PRO A 94 -14.88 5.85 -2.51
C PRO A 94 -13.93 6.10 -3.68
N ILE A 95 -14.21 5.48 -4.84
CA ILE A 95 -13.33 5.58 -6.01
C ILE A 95 -13.26 7.01 -6.57
N ASP A 96 -14.33 7.78 -6.42
CA ASP A 96 -14.44 9.18 -6.80
C ASP A 96 -13.69 10.12 -5.84
N GLU A 97 -13.40 9.68 -4.61
CA GLU A 97 -12.56 10.39 -3.66
C GLU A 97 -11.06 10.10 -3.83
N LEU A 98 -10.67 9.16 -4.69
CA LEU A 98 -9.26 8.79 -4.89
C LEU A 98 -8.40 9.99 -5.29
N GLN A 99 -8.88 10.84 -6.22
CA GLN A 99 -8.14 12.02 -6.63
C GLN A 99 -7.94 12.99 -5.46
N HIS A 100 -8.97 13.16 -4.62
CA HIS A 100 -8.87 14.02 -3.45
C HIS A 100 -7.85 13.49 -2.44
N ALA A 101 -7.85 12.17 -2.19
CA ALA A 101 -6.83 11.53 -1.35
C ALA A 101 -5.42 11.78 -1.90
N VAL A 102 -5.24 11.73 -3.22
CA VAL A 102 -3.96 12.01 -3.89
C VAL A 102 -3.53 13.46 -3.73
N ASP A 103 -4.46 14.40 -3.84
CA ASP A 103 -4.16 15.81 -3.67
C ASP A 103 -3.73 16.13 -2.22
N ILE A 104 -4.27 15.41 -1.23
CA ILE A 104 -3.91 15.55 0.19
C ILE A 104 -2.57 14.88 0.52
N LEU A 105 -2.44 13.60 0.19
CA LEU A 105 -1.28 12.77 0.57
C LEU A 105 -0.07 13.00 -0.37
N GLY A 106 -0.33 13.58 -1.54
CA GLY A 106 0.67 13.84 -2.57
C GLY A 106 1.30 12.55 -3.09
N GLY A 107 2.61 12.64 -3.34
CA GLY A 107 3.40 11.53 -3.85
C GLY A 107 3.19 11.27 -5.33
N SER A 108 3.76 10.16 -5.77
CA SER A 108 3.64 9.69 -7.14
C SER A 108 3.20 8.24 -7.10
N TYR A 109 2.24 7.88 -7.93
CA TYR A 109 2.08 6.47 -8.26
C TYR A 109 3.41 5.99 -8.84
N SER A 110 3.95 4.91 -8.29
CA SER A 110 4.75 4.07 -9.17
C SER A 110 3.78 3.53 -10.20
N ASP A 111 4.08 3.63 -11.50
CA ASP A 111 3.19 3.14 -12.58
C ASP A 111 3.00 1.60 -12.58
N VAL A 112 3.28 0.94 -11.46
CA VAL A 112 3.12 -0.49 -11.27
C VAL A 112 1.64 -0.80 -11.02
N ARG A 113 0.90 -0.85 -12.13
CA ARG A 113 -0.45 -1.41 -12.20
C ARG A 113 -0.33 -2.89 -12.57
N THR A 114 -0.88 -3.76 -11.74
CA THR A 114 -0.88 -5.20 -12.01
C THR A 114 -2.31 -5.70 -12.04
N TRP A 115 -2.75 -6.12 -13.22
CA TRP A 115 -4.04 -6.75 -13.42
C TRP A 115 -3.92 -8.25 -13.15
N HIS A 116 -4.59 -8.73 -12.09
CA HIS A 116 -4.52 -10.13 -11.65
C HIS A 116 -5.64 -11.00 -12.21
N GLU A 117 -6.57 -10.43 -12.99
CA GLU A 117 -7.77 -11.11 -13.48
C GLU A 117 -8.54 -11.80 -12.32
N GLN A 118 -8.99 -13.03 -12.54
CA GLN A 118 -9.46 -13.94 -11.50
C GLN A 118 -8.25 -14.73 -10.98
N ALA A 119 -7.62 -14.25 -9.91
CA ALA A 119 -6.47 -14.90 -9.29
C ALA A 119 -6.95 -15.87 -8.22
N ILE A 120 -7.12 -17.15 -8.57
CA ILE A 120 -7.44 -18.21 -7.60
C ILE A 120 -6.19 -18.63 -6.79
N GLY A 121 -5.03 -18.64 -7.46
CA GLY A 121 -3.73 -18.87 -6.83
C GLY A 121 -3.09 -17.58 -6.31
N TRP A 122 -2.10 -17.74 -5.43
CA TRP A 122 -1.32 -16.62 -4.89
C TRP A 122 -0.47 -15.93 -5.96
N ARG A 123 -0.46 -14.59 -5.93
CA ARG A 123 0.35 -13.73 -6.78
C ARG A 123 1.08 -12.68 -5.94
N ASP A 124 2.31 -12.37 -6.32
CA ASP A 124 3.08 -11.30 -5.66
C ASP A 124 2.50 -9.92 -6.03
N CYS A 125 2.21 -9.07 -5.04
CA CYS A 125 1.80 -7.68 -5.24
C CYS A 125 2.78 -6.64 -4.68
N VAL A 126 3.50 -7.00 -3.61
CA VAL A 126 4.61 -6.22 -3.04
C VAL A 126 5.75 -7.19 -2.72
N ALA A 127 6.98 -6.78 -2.97
CA ALA A 127 8.17 -7.56 -2.63
C ALA A 127 9.27 -6.60 -2.22
N GLU A 128 9.82 -6.81 -1.03
CA GLU A 128 10.88 -5.98 -0.45
C GLU A 128 11.98 -6.90 0.10
N THR A 129 13.23 -6.51 -0.11
CA THR A 129 14.36 -7.20 0.52
C THR A 129 14.42 -6.75 1.96
N ALA A 130 14.32 -7.71 2.89
CA ALA A 130 14.36 -7.39 4.31
C ALA A 130 15.75 -6.90 4.70
N SER A 131 15.87 -5.60 4.98
CA SER A 131 17.07 -5.00 5.58
C SER A 131 17.27 -5.42 7.04
N VAL A 132 16.24 -6.06 7.63
CA VAL A 132 16.19 -6.48 9.04
C VAL A 132 16.22 -8.00 9.19
N LYS A 133 16.85 -8.48 10.27
CA LYS A 133 16.94 -9.91 10.60
C LYS A 133 15.74 -10.44 11.39
N ARG A 134 14.98 -9.55 12.03
CA ARG A 134 13.84 -9.87 12.89
C ARG A 134 12.70 -8.92 12.58
N VAL A 135 11.48 -9.43 12.61
CA VAL A 135 10.26 -8.66 12.40
C VAL A 135 9.17 -9.04 13.39
N LEU A 136 8.27 -8.11 13.67
CA LEU A 136 7.04 -8.37 14.41
C LEU A 136 5.94 -8.86 13.44
N VAL A 137 5.40 -10.05 13.72
CA VAL A 137 4.31 -10.68 12.97
C VAL A 137 3.25 -11.12 13.97
N ASP A 138 2.04 -10.58 13.88
CA ASP A 138 0.94 -10.88 14.81
C ASP A 138 1.36 -10.80 16.30
N GLY A 139 2.14 -9.77 16.66
CA GLY A 139 2.66 -9.57 18.02
C GLY A 139 3.82 -10.50 18.44
N GLY A 140 4.25 -11.43 17.58
CA GLY A 140 5.40 -12.31 17.81
C GLY A 140 6.65 -11.89 17.04
N ILE A 141 7.83 -12.08 17.63
CA ILE A 141 9.11 -11.83 16.94
C ILE A 141 9.46 -13.03 16.06
N THR A 142 9.66 -12.79 14.77
CA THR A 142 10.03 -13.79 13.76
C THR A 142 11.41 -13.47 13.17
N GLN A 143 12.26 -14.48 13.00
CA GLN A 143 13.53 -14.34 12.27
C GLN A 143 13.30 -14.52 10.76
N LEU A 144 13.93 -13.65 9.96
CA LEU A 144 13.83 -13.64 8.49
C LEU A 144 15.04 -14.24 7.78
N ASP A 145 16.09 -14.65 8.50
CA ASP A 145 17.27 -15.35 7.94
C ASP A 145 17.86 -14.78 6.63
N GLY A 146 17.74 -13.46 6.40
CA GLY A 146 18.20 -12.80 5.16
C GLY A 146 17.33 -13.06 3.92
N ARG A 147 16.07 -13.46 4.11
CA ARG A 147 15.09 -13.73 3.05
C ARG A 147 14.27 -12.48 2.72
N ASP A 148 13.76 -12.43 1.49
CA ASP A 148 12.85 -11.38 1.05
C ASP A 148 11.49 -11.54 1.74
N VAL A 149 10.82 -10.41 1.95
CA VAL A 149 9.44 -10.38 2.40
C VAL A 149 8.55 -9.98 1.23
N ARG A 150 7.43 -10.67 1.07
CA ARG A 150 6.46 -10.43 0.03
C ARG A 150 5.06 -10.30 0.60
N LEU A 151 4.22 -9.60 -0.13
CA LEU A 151 2.79 -9.63 0.06
C LEU A 151 2.20 -10.43 -1.09
N LEU A 152 1.54 -11.54 -0.73
CA LEU A 152 0.80 -12.36 -1.67
C LEU A 152 -0.66 -11.92 -1.67
N VAL A 153 -1.27 -11.89 -2.84
CA VAL A 153 -2.69 -11.61 -3.01
C VAL A 153 -3.33 -12.66 -3.92
N ARG A 154 -4.60 -12.93 -3.67
CA ARG A 154 -5.48 -13.65 -4.58
C ARG A 154 -6.87 -13.01 -4.52
N GLY A 155 -7.62 -13.10 -5.60
CA GLY A 155 -8.96 -12.55 -5.61
C GLY A 155 -9.77 -12.98 -6.82
N TRP A 156 -11.06 -13.19 -6.58
CA TRP A 156 -12.00 -13.68 -7.58
C TRP A 156 -13.39 -13.08 -7.36
N ALA A 157 -14.14 -12.94 -8.44
CA ALA A 157 -15.49 -12.41 -8.38
C ALA A 157 -16.46 -13.48 -7.84
N ILE A 158 -17.34 -13.08 -6.93
CA ILE A 158 -18.40 -13.92 -6.38
C ILE A 158 -19.73 -13.21 -6.63
N PRO A 159 -20.73 -13.87 -7.25
CA PRO A 159 -22.07 -13.30 -7.35
C PRO A 159 -22.74 -13.29 -5.97
N THR A 160 -23.36 -12.16 -5.62
CA THR A 160 -24.19 -12.03 -4.41
C THR A 160 -25.59 -11.56 -4.78
N HIS A 161 -26.51 -11.56 -3.81
CA HIS A 161 -27.88 -11.07 -4.01
C HIS A 161 -27.90 -9.60 -4.50
N ASP A 162 -26.99 -8.77 -4.00
CA ASP A 162 -26.94 -7.34 -4.29
C ASP A 162 -26.02 -7.00 -5.49
N GLY A 163 -25.55 -8.03 -6.20
CA GLY A 163 -24.59 -7.94 -7.30
C GLY A 163 -23.24 -8.56 -6.95
N ALA A 164 -22.34 -8.63 -7.91
CA ALA A 164 -21.04 -9.26 -7.69
C ALA A 164 -20.12 -8.43 -6.77
N VAL A 165 -19.25 -9.13 -6.05
CA VAL A 165 -18.12 -8.58 -5.29
C VAL A 165 -16.84 -9.29 -5.71
N VAL A 166 -15.67 -8.72 -5.43
CA VAL A 166 -14.40 -9.47 -5.51
C VAL A 166 -14.01 -9.91 -4.12
N HIS A 167 -14.02 -11.21 -3.84
CA HIS A 167 -13.39 -11.73 -2.62
C HIS A 167 -11.90 -11.61 -2.79
N VAL A 168 -11.22 -11.02 -1.81
CA VAL A 168 -9.78 -10.85 -1.79
C VAL A 168 -9.21 -11.50 -0.56
N GLU A 169 -8.04 -12.10 -0.72
CA GLU A 169 -7.21 -12.54 0.38
C GLU A 169 -5.80 -12.02 0.17
N PHE A 170 -5.15 -11.63 1.25
CA PHE A 170 -3.70 -11.42 1.23
C PHE A 170 -3.02 -12.10 2.40
N THR A 171 -1.76 -12.43 2.22
CA THR A 171 -0.89 -12.88 3.30
C THR A 171 0.52 -12.39 3.07
N PRO A 172 1.18 -11.80 4.08
CA PRO A 172 2.62 -11.62 4.04
C PRO A 172 3.29 -12.98 3.99
N ALA A 173 4.42 -13.07 3.30
CA ALA A 173 5.19 -14.30 3.21
C ALA A 173 6.67 -14.00 3.15
N GLU A 174 7.46 -14.92 3.66
CA GLU A 174 8.90 -14.93 3.48
C GLU A 174 9.24 -15.81 2.28
N ALA A 175 10.09 -15.30 1.40
CA ALA A 175 10.50 -16.00 0.20
C ALA A 175 12.03 -15.95 0.04
N PRO A 176 12.64 -16.91 -0.66
CA PRO A 176 14.06 -16.82 -0.99
C PRO A 176 14.33 -15.51 -1.74
N GLU A 177 15.53 -14.97 -1.53
CA GLU A 177 16.04 -13.81 -2.25
C GLU A 177 15.87 -14.01 -3.76
N ARG A 178 15.22 -13.07 -4.44
CA ARG A 178 15.04 -13.16 -5.90
C ARG A 178 16.37 -12.95 -6.61
N ARG A 179 16.93 -14.01 -7.22
CA ARG A 179 17.97 -13.86 -8.25
C ARG A 179 17.34 -13.43 -9.58
N GLY A 180 17.37 -12.13 -9.87
CA GLY A 180 16.91 -11.56 -11.14
C GLY A 180 15.52 -10.90 -11.08
N SER A 181 15.13 -10.25 -12.17
CA SER A 181 13.86 -9.51 -12.28
C SER A 181 12.70 -10.43 -12.69
N VAL A 182 11.96 -10.98 -11.72
CA VAL A 182 10.66 -11.60 -12.00
C VAL A 182 9.57 -10.52 -11.92
N PRO A 183 8.70 -10.36 -12.91
CA PRO A 183 7.61 -9.38 -12.83
C PRO A 183 6.67 -9.64 -11.64
N LEU A 184 6.17 -8.58 -11.00
CA LEU A 184 5.04 -8.68 -10.06
C LEU A 184 3.80 -9.22 -10.79
N GLY A 185 2.90 -9.90 -10.07
CA GLY A 185 1.71 -10.55 -10.66
C GLY A 185 1.95 -11.94 -11.27
N THR A 186 3.18 -12.43 -11.26
CA THR A 186 3.51 -13.82 -11.64
C THR A 186 2.93 -14.79 -10.61
N THR A 187 2.25 -15.84 -11.08
CA THR A 187 1.72 -16.89 -10.20
C THR A 187 2.86 -17.61 -9.49
N VAL A 188 2.70 -17.89 -8.20
CA VAL A 188 3.68 -18.62 -7.39
C VAL A 188 3.55 -20.14 -7.62
N GLU A 189 3.41 -20.63 -8.86
CA GLU A 189 3.21 -22.08 -9.13
C GLU A 189 4.50 -22.90 -9.00
N THR A 190 5.68 -22.28 -9.12
CA THR A 190 6.99 -22.97 -9.07
C THR A 190 7.76 -22.78 -7.76
N ALA A 191 7.18 -22.14 -6.75
CA ALA A 191 7.86 -21.79 -5.51
C ALA A 191 7.07 -22.09 -4.22
N GLU A 192 5.98 -22.87 -4.30
CA GLU A 192 5.19 -23.24 -3.11
C GLU A 192 6.04 -23.92 -2.02
N ASP A 193 7.08 -24.66 -2.40
CA ASP A 193 8.01 -25.30 -1.45
C ASP A 193 9.00 -24.32 -0.77
N ALA A 194 9.12 -23.09 -1.27
CA ALA A 194 10.14 -22.14 -0.79
C ALA A 194 9.58 -20.92 -0.06
N VAL A 195 8.26 -20.68 -0.17
CA VAL A 195 7.60 -19.53 0.46
C VAL A 195 6.96 -19.95 1.79
N ARG A 196 7.33 -19.26 2.88
CA ARG A 196 6.72 -19.44 4.20
C ARG A 196 5.67 -18.34 4.43
N GLU A 197 4.40 -18.70 4.27
CA GLU A 197 3.28 -17.79 4.53
C GLU A 197 3.15 -17.43 6.01
N PHE A 198 2.99 -16.14 6.31
CA PHE A 198 2.59 -15.63 7.61
C PHE A 198 1.06 -15.51 7.66
N ARG A 199 0.35 -16.64 7.63
CA ARG A 199 -1.14 -16.67 7.60
C ARG A 199 -1.80 -15.88 8.72
N ARG A 200 -1.15 -15.80 9.88
CA ARG A 200 -1.61 -15.01 11.04
C ARG A 200 -1.44 -13.49 10.86
N ALA A 201 -0.77 -13.05 9.82
CA ALA A 201 -0.71 -11.64 9.42
C ALA A 201 -1.48 -11.37 8.11
N GLY A 202 -2.23 -12.38 7.62
CA GLY A 202 -3.12 -12.25 6.47
C GLY A 202 -4.58 -12.01 6.88
N ALA A 203 -5.39 -11.61 5.91
CA ALA A 203 -6.82 -11.40 6.06
C ALA A 203 -7.56 -11.65 4.73
N SER A 204 -8.88 -11.81 4.83
CA SER A 204 -9.78 -11.98 3.68
C SER A 204 -11.05 -11.17 3.85
N TRP A 205 -11.51 -10.52 2.78
CA TRP A 205 -12.74 -9.71 2.79
C TRP A 205 -13.28 -9.49 1.38
N MET A 206 -14.35 -8.70 1.26
CA MET A 206 -15.02 -8.40 -0.01
C MET A 206 -14.72 -6.98 -0.47
N LEU A 207 -14.28 -6.85 -1.72
CA LEU A 207 -14.14 -5.58 -2.43
C LEU A 207 -15.44 -5.29 -3.21
N ARG A 208 -15.96 -4.08 -3.03
CA ARG A 208 -17.22 -3.64 -3.64
C ARG A 208 -16.97 -2.65 -4.77
N ARG A 209 -17.80 -2.70 -5.80
CA ARG A 209 -17.78 -1.72 -6.89
C ARG A 209 -18.00 -0.31 -6.33
N GLY A 210 -17.26 0.66 -6.86
CA GLY A 210 -17.33 2.06 -6.41
C GLY A 210 -16.39 2.39 -5.25
N PHE A 211 -15.67 1.41 -4.72
CA PHE A 211 -14.72 1.60 -3.63
C PHE A 211 -13.35 1.02 -4.00
N ILE A 212 -12.33 1.52 -3.31
CA ILE A 212 -10.98 1.00 -3.31
C ILE A 212 -10.62 0.71 -1.86
N ASP A 213 -10.00 -0.44 -1.64
CA ASP A 213 -9.43 -0.75 -0.34
C ASP A 213 -7.92 -0.51 -0.41
N LEU A 214 -7.41 0.26 0.54
CA LEU A 214 -6.01 0.64 0.65
C LEU A 214 -5.38 -0.18 1.77
N VAL A 215 -4.25 -0.80 1.49
CA VAL A 215 -3.42 -1.53 2.46
C VAL A 215 -2.08 -0.83 2.62
N THR A 216 -1.66 -0.58 3.86
CA THR A 216 -0.37 0.06 4.15
C THR A 216 0.14 -0.30 5.54
N SER A 217 1.38 0.09 5.86
CA SER A 217 1.89 0.04 7.23
C SER A 217 1.28 1.09 8.14
N CYS A 218 1.16 0.73 9.41
CA CYS A 218 0.91 1.62 10.54
C CYS A 218 1.78 1.17 11.72
N ALA A 219 1.96 2.05 12.72
CA ALA A 219 2.63 1.65 13.96
C ALA A 219 1.87 0.46 14.59
N PRO A 220 2.55 -0.63 14.98
CA PRO A 220 1.88 -1.79 15.54
C PRO A 220 1.15 -1.41 16.82
N SER A 221 -0.07 -1.91 16.99
CA SER A 221 -0.77 -1.74 18.27
C SER A 221 0.08 -2.36 19.38
N ALA A 222 0.49 -1.54 20.35
CA ALA A 222 1.35 -1.93 21.46
C ALA A 222 0.61 -2.91 22.39
N VAL A 223 0.48 -4.16 21.96
CA VAL A 223 -0.12 -5.23 22.75
C VAL A 223 1.00 -6.05 23.36
N GLY A 224 1.30 -5.78 24.64
CA GLY A 224 1.76 -6.82 25.55
C GLY A 224 3.27 -6.98 25.78
N GLY A 225 4.08 -5.95 25.59
CA GLY A 225 5.46 -5.94 26.09
C GLY A 225 5.55 -5.29 27.48
N THR A 226 5.18 -5.98 28.57
CA THR A 226 5.54 -5.53 29.93
C THR A 226 7.00 -5.87 30.19
N GLY A 227 7.91 -5.17 29.51
CA GLY A 227 9.36 -5.29 29.68
C GLY A 227 10.01 -3.92 29.58
N PRO A 228 11.24 -3.75 30.09
CA PRO A 228 11.99 -2.51 29.90
C PRO A 228 12.01 -2.21 28.40
N THR A 229 11.68 -0.96 28.02
CA THR A 229 11.65 -0.41 26.66
C THR A 229 12.82 -0.95 25.84
N THR A 230 12.57 -2.06 25.17
CA THR A 230 13.49 -2.69 24.24
C THR A 230 13.00 -2.21 22.90
N ASP A 231 13.90 -1.66 22.09
CA ASP A 231 13.58 -1.30 20.70
C ASP A 231 12.96 -2.53 20.03
N LEU A 232 11.65 -2.48 19.82
CA LEU A 232 10.94 -3.56 19.16
C LEU A 232 11.43 -3.61 17.71
N PRO A 233 11.58 -4.82 17.12
CA PRO A 233 11.87 -4.91 15.71
C PRO A 233 10.74 -4.29 14.90
N LEU A 234 11.04 -3.85 13.67
CA LEU A 234 10.02 -3.43 12.71
C LEU A 234 8.95 -4.50 12.53
N SER A 235 7.71 -4.08 12.36
CA SER A 235 6.61 -4.95 11.96
C SER A 235 6.76 -5.40 10.51
N ILE A 236 6.09 -6.51 10.17
CA ILE A 236 6.05 -7.01 8.79
C ILE A 236 5.41 -5.99 7.85
N GLY A 237 4.44 -5.20 8.34
CA GLY A 237 3.87 -4.08 7.59
C GLY A 237 4.90 -3.01 7.28
N GLU A 238 5.66 -2.54 8.28
CA GLU A 238 6.72 -1.54 8.07
C GLU A 238 7.79 -2.04 7.10
N VAL A 239 8.19 -3.32 7.16
CA VAL A 239 9.15 -3.88 6.19
C VAL A 239 8.60 -3.89 4.77
N LEU A 240 7.31 -4.19 4.59
CA LEU A 240 6.66 -4.26 3.28
C LEU A 240 6.35 -2.89 2.67
N PHE A 241 6.00 -1.91 3.50
CA PHE A 241 5.41 -0.65 3.04
C PHE A 241 6.23 0.59 3.40
N ALA A 242 7.20 0.50 4.30
CA ALA A 242 8.10 1.58 4.67
C ALA A 242 9.56 1.09 4.76
N PRO A 243 10.11 0.49 3.68
CA PRO A 243 11.43 -0.17 3.70
C PRO A 243 12.58 0.78 4.09
N ASP A 244 12.43 2.08 3.81
CA ASP A 244 13.40 3.14 4.15
C ASP A 244 13.57 3.34 5.67
N LEU A 245 12.60 2.91 6.49
CA LEU A 245 12.71 2.99 7.96
C LEU A 245 13.76 2.02 8.53
N GLY A 246 14.06 0.93 7.81
CA GLY A 246 15.01 -0.09 8.25
C GLY A 246 16.46 0.19 7.85
N THR A 247 16.70 1.13 6.94
CA THR A 247 18.03 1.40 6.38
C THR A 247 18.73 2.52 7.15
N ALA A 248 19.60 2.13 8.09
CA ALA A 248 20.45 3.07 8.84
C ALA A 248 21.46 3.87 7.98
N ASP A 249 21.56 3.53 6.69
CA ASP A 249 22.58 4.03 5.75
C ASP A 249 21.97 4.83 4.58
N SER A 250 20.69 5.24 4.69
CA SER A 250 20.04 6.08 3.69
C SER A 250 20.84 7.36 3.48
N ALA A 251 21.34 7.57 2.26
CA ALA A 251 22.04 8.79 1.90
C ALA A 251 21.21 10.02 2.32
N PRO A 252 21.82 11.10 2.84
CA PRO A 252 21.14 12.21 3.51
C PRO A 252 20.22 13.08 2.63
N GLN A 253 19.83 12.61 1.43
CA GLN A 253 19.03 13.34 0.45
C GLN A 253 17.69 12.69 0.07
N ALA A 254 17.45 11.41 0.36
CA ALA A 254 16.17 10.78 0.04
C ALA A 254 15.20 10.93 1.23
N LEU A 255 14.12 11.68 1.04
CA LEU A 255 13.01 11.71 2.00
C LEU A 255 12.42 10.29 2.12
N PRO A 256 12.17 9.80 3.34
CA PRO A 256 11.56 8.48 3.54
C PRO A 256 10.19 8.43 2.85
N ARG A 257 9.80 7.24 2.39
CA ARG A 257 8.54 7.04 1.67
C ARG A 257 7.74 5.86 2.22
N ARG A 258 6.41 5.99 2.15
CA ARG A 258 5.47 4.88 2.37
C ARG A 258 4.84 4.43 1.07
N THR A 259 4.67 3.12 0.91
CA THR A 259 3.87 2.53 -0.15
C THR A 259 2.46 2.26 0.38
N LEU A 260 1.46 2.67 -0.39
CA LEU A 260 0.06 2.36 -0.23
C LEU A 260 -0.31 1.39 -1.38
N LEU A 261 -0.83 0.21 -1.04
CA LEU A 261 -1.33 -0.75 -2.03
C LEU A 261 -2.83 -0.56 -2.19
N LEU A 262 -3.25 -0.16 -3.38
CA LEU A 262 -4.66 -0.02 -3.73
C LEU A 262 -5.15 -1.33 -4.31
N LEU A 263 -6.25 -1.85 -3.77
CA LEU A 263 -6.98 -3.00 -4.24
C LEU A 263 -8.26 -2.51 -4.93
N VAL A 264 -8.30 -2.61 -6.26
CA VAL A 264 -9.39 -2.08 -7.06
C VAL A 264 -10.17 -3.23 -7.69
N PRO A 265 -11.46 -3.41 -7.35
CA PRO A 265 -12.30 -4.40 -7.99
C PRO A 265 -12.71 -3.91 -9.38
N SER A 266 -12.44 -4.69 -10.43
CA SER A 266 -13.13 -4.53 -11.71
C SER A 266 -14.35 -5.43 -11.72
N LEU A 267 -15.53 -4.84 -11.75
CA LEU A 267 -16.81 -5.53 -11.77
C LEU A 267 -17.72 -4.86 -12.82
N PRO A 268 -17.93 -5.51 -13.98
CA PRO A 268 -18.76 -4.94 -15.04
C PRO A 268 -20.20 -4.67 -14.55
N PRO A 269 -20.86 -3.60 -15.02
CA PRO A 269 -22.22 -3.24 -14.58
C PRO A 269 -23.26 -4.35 -14.77
N GLN A 270 -23.03 -5.25 -15.72
CA GLN A 270 -23.91 -6.38 -16.03
C GLN A 270 -23.98 -7.44 -14.92
N LEU A 271 -23.06 -7.40 -13.95
CA LEU A 271 -23.04 -8.30 -12.81
C LEU A 271 -23.95 -7.84 -11.65
N PHE A 272 -24.72 -6.78 -11.86
CA PHE A 272 -25.61 -6.20 -10.86
C PHE A 272 -27.05 -6.30 -11.37
N PRO A 273 -28.01 -6.69 -10.52
CA PRO A 273 -29.41 -6.69 -10.91
C PRO A 273 -29.82 -5.27 -11.30
N GLU A 274 -30.46 -5.13 -12.46
CA GLU A 274 -31.09 -3.87 -12.87
C GLU A 274 -32.17 -3.56 -11.83
N ALA A 275 -32.14 -2.36 -11.23
CA ALA A 275 -33.17 -1.97 -10.28
C ALA A 275 -34.52 -2.11 -10.98
N ALA A 276 -35.36 -3.03 -10.50
CA ALA A 276 -36.69 -3.24 -11.07
C ALA A 276 -37.39 -1.87 -11.10
N PRO A 277 -37.98 -1.46 -12.23
CA PRO A 277 -38.68 -0.18 -12.29
C PRO A 277 -39.74 -0.21 -11.20
N VAL A 278 -39.61 0.71 -10.22
CA VAL A 278 -40.60 0.88 -9.17
C VAL A 278 -41.88 1.26 -9.89
N ALA A 279 -42.79 0.30 -10.04
CA ALA A 279 -44.11 0.55 -10.57
C ALA A 279 -44.70 1.64 -9.67
N SER A 280 -44.78 2.86 -10.19
CA SER A 280 -45.46 3.97 -9.53
C SER A 280 -46.93 3.58 -9.52
N GLY A 281 -47.32 2.84 -8.48
CA GLY A 281 -48.69 2.47 -8.20
C GLY A 281 -49.47 3.76 -7.97
N SER A 282 -50.13 4.23 -9.01
CA SER A 282 -51.19 5.22 -8.91
C SER A 282 -52.28 4.62 -8.03
N ILE A 283 -52.28 4.99 -6.75
CA ILE A 283 -53.42 4.77 -5.87
C ILE A 283 -54.47 5.79 -6.32
N ALA A 284 -55.29 5.42 -7.31
CA ALA A 284 -56.51 6.14 -7.60
C ALA A 284 -57.44 6.00 -6.37
N PRO A 285 -57.90 7.09 -5.74
CA PRO A 285 -58.82 7.00 -4.63
C PRO A 285 -60.19 6.51 -5.15
N SER A 286 -60.55 5.29 -4.78
CA SER A 286 -61.91 4.78 -4.94
C SER A 286 -62.86 5.62 -4.07
N THR A 287 -63.74 6.39 -4.71
CA THR A 287 -64.80 7.15 -4.05
C THR A 287 -66.07 6.29 -4.02
N PRO A 288 -66.70 6.05 -2.85
CA PRO A 288 -68.09 5.62 -2.76
C PRO A 288 -69.06 6.79 -2.96
#